data_AF-A0A850RJL2-F1
#
_entry.id   AF-A0A850RJL2-F1
#
_cell.length_a   1.000
_cell.length_b   1.000
_cell.length_c   1.000
_cell.angle_alpha   90.00
_cell.angle_beta   90.00
_cell.angle_gamma   90.00
#
_symmetry.space_group_name_H-M   'P 1'
#
loop_
_entity.id
_entity.type
_entity.pdbx_description
1 polymer ?
#
loop_
_entity_poly.entity_id
_entity_poly.type
_entity_poly.pdbx_seq_one_letter_code
_entity_poly.pdbx_strand_id
1 'polypeptide(L)'
;MDTRYRIVYSGRLSLGHSHHEVMEQLARKFNMTEEEARELVMNGSGRVIKHDLSAAKAERYRNELASVGLEVDIEAQAPSGTSGPSLAKPAASDSRASSPIDLGAASDRLGEPNAVEAGRGWGWIQDAWGLFKQAPWAWIGALLLFYLIVIVVSLVPLIGGLATTVLGPMFTAGLMLGAQAQDRGEGFGVGQLFAGFSVRPGPLALVGVVYLGLALLIGLVIGLLFIVMVGGSGMMVPEMAPGTTMTPEQFEAMAAGPQFMLPVLIALLLGIPLAMAMFFAPALVALDAVPVMQAFKLSFMGCLRNILPFLVFGLIAFVLLFVGAIPFLLGWLVLLPVLTIAVYTAYRDIFR
;
A
#
# COMPACT_ATOMS: atom_id res chain seq x y z
N MET A 1 -16.28 -20.22 33.95
CA MET A 1 -15.39 -19.13 33.54
C MET A 1 -16.28 -17.91 33.37
N ASP A 2 -16.13 -16.89 34.20
CA ASP A 2 -16.93 -15.67 34.08
C ASP A 2 -16.56 -14.95 32.78
N THR A 3 -17.54 -14.73 31.91
CA THR A 3 -17.36 -13.90 30.72
C THR A 3 -16.91 -12.51 31.15
N ARG A 4 -15.74 -12.09 30.67
CA ARG A 4 -15.19 -10.75 30.92
C ARG A 4 -15.60 -9.84 29.77
N TYR A 5 -15.75 -8.56 30.05
CA TYR A 5 -16.24 -7.56 29.11
C TYR A 5 -15.25 -6.39 29.02
N ARG A 6 -15.23 -5.74 27.86
CA ARG A 6 -14.51 -4.49 27.63
C ARG A 6 -15.48 -3.40 27.17
N ILE A 7 -15.13 -2.15 27.44
CA ILE A 7 -15.89 -0.96 27.10
C ILE A 7 -15.14 -0.22 26.01
N VAL A 8 -15.82 0.01 24.89
CA VAL A 8 -15.29 0.65 23.70
C VAL A 8 -16.06 1.94 23.46
N TYR A 9 -15.35 3.05 23.21
CA TYR A 9 -16.01 4.30 22.85
C TYR A 9 -16.62 4.20 21.44
N SER A 10 -17.92 4.47 21.29
CA SER A 10 -18.61 4.32 20.00
C SER A 10 -18.33 5.49 19.03
N GLY A 11 -17.62 6.54 19.47
CA GLY A 11 -17.36 7.73 18.68
C GLY A 11 -18.55 8.70 18.60
N ARG A 12 -19.62 8.44 19.35
CA ARG A 12 -20.82 9.28 19.39
C ARG A 12 -21.07 9.82 20.79
N LEU A 13 -21.67 11.00 20.83
CA LEU A 13 -22.14 11.64 22.05
C LEU A 13 -23.63 11.38 22.24
N SER A 14 -24.06 11.31 23.48
CA SER A 14 -25.48 11.18 23.81
C SER A 14 -26.27 12.42 23.35
N LEU A 15 -27.49 12.21 22.85
CA LEU A 15 -28.38 13.26 22.35
C LEU A 15 -28.52 14.41 23.36
N GLY A 16 -28.20 15.63 22.93
CA GLY A 16 -28.37 16.86 23.70
C GLY A 16 -27.11 17.44 24.36
N HIS A 17 -25.95 16.78 24.25
CA HIS A 17 -24.69 17.28 24.82
C HIS A 17 -23.77 17.88 23.76
N SER A 18 -23.15 19.02 24.09
CA SER A 18 -22.15 19.66 23.20
C SER A 18 -20.77 19.06 23.40
N HIS A 19 -19.94 19.04 22.34
CA HIS A 19 -18.59 18.48 22.38
C HIS A 19 -17.72 19.11 23.49
N HIS A 20 -17.89 20.40 23.73
CA HIS A 20 -17.15 21.16 24.74
C HIS A 20 -17.54 20.75 26.17
N GLU A 21 -18.84 20.58 26.43
CA GLU A 21 -19.36 20.21 27.75
C GLU A 21 -18.94 18.78 28.15
N VAL A 22 -18.94 17.86 27.18
CA VAL A 22 -18.51 16.47 27.43
C VAL A 22 -17.00 16.39 27.71
N MET A 23 -16.17 17.15 27.00
CA MET A 23 -14.72 17.19 27.25
C MET A 23 -14.41 17.69 28.67
N GLU A 24 -15.08 18.75 29.12
CA GLU A 24 -14.88 19.33 30.45
C GLU A 24 -15.33 18.37 31.56
N GLN A 25 -16.49 17.73 31.41
CA GLN A 25 -16.99 16.77 32.38
C GLN A 25 -16.14 15.49 32.43
N LEU A 26 -15.63 15.03 31.28
CA LEU A 26 -14.75 13.88 31.19
C LEU A 26 -13.40 14.14 31.88
N ALA A 27 -12.79 15.31 31.63
CA ALA A 27 -11.55 15.74 32.28
C ALA A 27 -11.68 15.78 33.81
N ARG A 28 -12.78 16.38 34.31
CA ARG A 28 -13.05 16.50 35.75
C ARG A 28 -13.34 15.14 36.42
N LYS A 29 -14.15 14.29 35.80
CA LYS A 29 -14.61 13.04 36.44
C LYS A 29 -13.56 11.93 36.41
N PHE A 30 -12.71 11.91 35.38
CA PHE A 30 -11.69 10.87 35.20
C PHE A 30 -10.26 11.36 35.47
N ASN A 31 -10.10 12.60 35.94
CA ASN A 31 -8.80 13.20 36.28
C ASN A 31 -7.78 13.11 35.12
N MET A 32 -8.25 13.43 33.91
CA MET A 32 -7.44 13.43 32.69
C MET A 32 -7.25 14.87 32.18
N THR A 33 -6.23 15.10 31.35
CA THR A 33 -5.99 16.43 30.80
C THR A 33 -7.06 16.80 29.76
N GLU A 34 -7.28 18.09 29.55
CA GLU A 34 -8.25 18.58 28.55
C GLU A 34 -7.88 18.13 27.12
N GLU A 35 -6.58 17.93 26.88
CA GLU A 35 -6.02 17.41 25.62
C GLU A 35 -6.32 15.91 25.44
N GLU A 36 -6.19 15.10 26.50
CA GLU A 36 -6.56 13.68 26.49
C GLU A 36 -8.07 13.49 26.30
N ALA A 37 -8.88 14.34 26.93
CA ALA A 37 -10.33 14.34 26.77
C ALA A 37 -10.74 14.73 25.33
N ARG A 38 -10.07 15.74 24.75
CA ARG A 38 -10.28 16.16 23.36
C ARG A 38 -9.87 15.07 22.37
N GLU A 39 -8.73 14.41 22.60
CA GLU A 39 -8.26 13.31 21.76
C GLU A 39 -9.24 12.13 21.78
N LEU A 40 -9.75 11.78 22.96
CA LEU A 40 -10.71 10.69 23.12
C LEU A 40 -12.05 11.01 22.43
N VAL A 41 -12.57 12.23 22.60
CA VAL A 41 -13.88 12.63 22.04
C VAL A 41 -13.81 12.82 20.52
N MET A 42 -12.73 13.42 19.99
CA MET A 42 -12.63 13.77 18.57
C MET A 42 -12.07 12.63 17.71
N ASN A 43 -11.13 11.84 18.24
CA ASN A 43 -10.36 10.85 17.46
C ASN A 43 -10.40 9.44 18.08
N GLY A 44 -11.04 9.23 19.24
CA GLY A 44 -11.00 7.98 20.00
C GLY A 44 -12.05 6.93 19.64
N SER A 45 -12.76 7.06 18.51
CA SER A 45 -13.75 6.06 18.07
C SER A 45 -13.12 4.67 17.99
N GLY A 46 -13.73 3.68 18.66
CA GLY A 46 -13.20 2.32 18.74
C GLY A 46 -12.10 2.09 19.78
N ARG A 47 -11.72 3.10 20.57
CA ARG A 47 -10.71 2.96 21.64
C ARG A 47 -11.30 2.23 22.85
N VAL A 48 -10.58 1.22 23.34
CA VAL A 48 -10.94 0.48 24.55
C VAL A 48 -10.66 1.37 25.76
N ILE A 49 -11.70 1.79 26.46
CA ILE A 49 -11.60 2.61 27.68
C ILE A 49 -11.20 1.72 28.87
N LYS A 50 -11.80 0.53 28.97
CA LYS A 50 -11.49 -0.44 30.04
C LYS A 50 -11.76 -1.86 29.56
N HIS A 51 -10.93 -2.80 29.97
CA HIS A 51 -11.11 -4.23 29.67
C HIS A 51 -11.16 -5.05 30.96
N ASP A 52 -11.47 -6.35 30.82
CA ASP A 52 -11.45 -7.30 31.91
C ASP A 52 -12.45 -6.98 33.04
N LEU A 53 -13.70 -6.62 32.68
CA LEU A 53 -14.77 -6.31 33.62
C LEU A 53 -15.78 -7.46 33.74
N SER A 54 -16.35 -7.67 34.92
CA SER A 54 -17.55 -8.51 35.09
C SER A 54 -18.77 -7.79 34.51
N ALA A 55 -19.81 -8.53 34.08
CA ALA A 55 -21.04 -7.95 33.49
C ALA A 55 -21.63 -6.80 34.33
N ALA A 56 -21.79 -7.00 35.63
CA ALA A 56 -22.33 -5.98 36.55
C ALA A 56 -21.44 -4.73 36.69
N LYS A 57 -20.12 -4.84 36.48
CA LYS A 57 -19.20 -3.70 36.48
C LYS A 57 -19.22 -2.98 35.14
N ALA A 58 -19.29 -3.72 34.03
CA ALA A 58 -19.36 -3.15 32.69
C ALA A 58 -20.62 -2.28 32.52
N GLU A 59 -21.77 -2.73 33.02
CA GLU A 59 -23.01 -1.92 32.99
C GLU A 59 -22.91 -0.65 33.87
N ARG A 60 -22.32 -0.75 35.07
CA ARG A 60 -22.10 0.44 35.92
C ARG A 60 -21.22 1.47 35.22
N TYR A 61 -20.13 1.03 34.60
CA TYR A 61 -19.24 1.93 33.85
C TYR A 61 -19.93 2.53 32.61
N ARG A 62 -20.75 1.76 31.89
CA ARG A 62 -21.55 2.29 30.77
C ARG A 62 -22.49 3.40 31.25
N ASN A 63 -23.21 3.19 32.36
CA ASN A 63 -24.14 4.18 32.89
C ASN A 63 -23.41 5.44 33.37
N GLU A 64 -22.21 5.30 33.96
CA GLU A 64 -21.39 6.43 34.40
C GLU A 64 -20.77 7.23 33.25
N LEU A 65 -20.46 6.58 32.11
CA LEU A 65 -19.94 7.23 30.90
C LEU A 65 -21.06 7.88 30.09
N ALA A 66 -22.22 7.23 30.03
CA ALA A 66 -23.44 7.81 29.46
C ALA A 66 -23.90 9.05 30.23
N SER A 67 -23.74 9.08 31.56
CA SER A 67 -24.06 10.26 32.38
C SER A 67 -23.16 11.46 32.11
N VAL A 68 -22.04 11.27 31.42
CA VAL A 68 -21.06 12.30 31.04
C VAL A 68 -21.20 12.65 29.56
N GLY A 69 -22.11 11.98 28.85
CA GLY A 69 -22.43 12.24 27.47
C GLY A 69 -21.68 11.38 26.45
N LEU A 70 -20.93 10.35 26.87
CA LEU A 70 -20.27 9.40 25.94
C LEU A 70 -21.13 8.16 25.72
N GLU A 71 -21.34 7.81 24.45
CA GLU A 71 -21.93 6.53 24.08
C GLU A 71 -20.83 5.46 24.02
N VAL A 72 -21.05 4.34 24.71
CA VAL A 72 -20.05 3.26 24.83
C VAL A 72 -20.66 1.88 24.62
N ASP A 73 -19.93 1.06 23.88
CA ASP A 73 -20.29 -0.32 23.56
C ASP A 73 -19.61 -1.30 24.52
N ILE A 74 -20.38 -2.26 25.02
CA ILE A 74 -19.89 -3.35 25.86
C ILE A 74 -19.66 -4.56 24.97
N GLU A 75 -18.41 -4.99 24.85
CA GLU A 75 -18.02 -6.16 24.06
C GLU A 75 -17.55 -7.30 24.95
N ALA A 76 -17.96 -8.53 24.64
CA ALA A 76 -17.48 -9.73 25.33
C ALA A 76 -16.03 -10.04 24.94
N GLN A 77 -15.18 -10.24 25.93
CA GLN A 77 -13.76 -10.57 25.75
C GLN A 77 -13.61 -12.10 25.66
N ALA A 78 -13.04 -12.59 24.55
CA ALA A 78 -12.80 -14.01 24.37
C ALA A 78 -11.77 -14.53 25.39
N PRO A 79 -12.02 -15.66 26.08
CA PRO A 79 -11.08 -16.21 27.05
C PRO A 79 -9.82 -16.73 26.35
N SER A 80 -8.65 -16.35 26.86
CA SER A 80 -7.36 -16.84 26.39
C SER A 80 -7.12 -18.29 26.82
N GLY A 81 -7.23 -19.23 25.89
CA GLY A 81 -6.41 -20.47 25.86
C GLY A 81 -7.10 -21.82 26.12
N THR A 82 -6.91 -22.72 25.15
CA THR A 82 -6.85 -24.21 25.18
C THR A 82 -8.13 -25.08 25.10
N SER A 83 -8.29 -25.68 23.91
CA SER A 83 -8.41 -27.13 23.59
C SER A 83 -9.57 -27.99 24.12
N GLY A 84 -10.39 -28.53 23.20
CA GLY A 84 -11.08 -29.83 23.36
C GLY A 84 -12.52 -29.90 22.80
N PRO A 85 -12.90 -30.93 22.01
CA PRO A 85 -14.13 -30.93 21.21
C PRO A 85 -15.33 -31.57 21.93
N SER A 86 -16.54 -31.07 21.69
CA SER A 86 -17.76 -31.87 21.93
C SER A 86 -18.94 -31.41 21.08
N LEU A 87 -19.56 -32.40 20.43
CA LEU A 87 -20.75 -32.32 19.57
C LEU A 87 -22.03 -32.30 20.42
N ALA A 88 -22.90 -31.32 20.21
CA ALA A 88 -24.35 -31.46 20.40
C ALA A 88 -25.08 -30.38 19.57
N LYS A 89 -26.12 -30.80 18.85
CA LYS A 89 -27.05 -30.02 18.00
C LYS A 89 -28.47 -30.55 18.32
N PRO A 90 -29.61 -29.92 17.95
CA PRO A 90 -30.01 -28.50 17.79
C PRO A 90 -31.25 -28.12 18.65
N ALA A 91 -31.53 -26.83 18.84
CA ALA A 91 -32.91 -26.32 18.77
C ALA A 91 -32.90 -24.81 18.46
N ALA A 92 -33.76 -24.42 17.52
CA ALA A 92 -33.78 -23.15 16.81
C ALA A 92 -34.18 -21.93 17.65
N SER A 93 -33.48 -20.81 17.44
CA SER A 93 -34.00 -19.45 17.54
C SER A 93 -32.94 -18.49 16.99
N ASP A 94 -33.30 -17.85 15.87
CA ASP A 94 -32.76 -16.61 15.29
C ASP A 94 -31.25 -16.53 15.00
N SER A 95 -30.91 -17.17 13.88
CA SER A 95 -29.79 -16.80 13.01
C SER A 95 -29.90 -15.33 12.57
N ARG A 96 -29.33 -14.42 13.36
CA ARG A 96 -28.46 -13.38 12.78
C ARG A 96 -27.05 -13.93 12.82
N ALA A 97 -26.78 -14.83 11.87
CA ALA A 97 -25.42 -15.18 11.50
C ALA A 97 -24.66 -13.87 11.30
N SER A 98 -23.59 -13.70 12.08
CA SER A 98 -22.48 -12.84 11.72
C SER A 98 -22.21 -13.07 10.24
N SER A 99 -22.50 -12.04 9.42
CA SER A 99 -22.22 -12.09 8.00
C SER A 99 -20.80 -12.58 7.82
N PRO A 100 -20.53 -13.48 6.86
CA PRO A 100 -19.17 -13.64 6.36
C PRO A 100 -18.65 -12.22 6.09
N ILE A 101 -17.38 -11.94 6.38
CA ILE A 101 -16.76 -10.70 5.89
C ILE A 101 -17.04 -10.66 4.40
N ASP A 102 -17.99 -9.81 4.02
CA ASP A 102 -18.44 -9.71 2.65
C ASP A 102 -17.36 -8.94 1.90
N LEU A 103 -16.37 -9.70 1.40
CA LEU A 103 -15.33 -9.21 0.52
C LEU A 103 -15.95 -8.57 -0.75
N GLY A 104 -17.21 -8.89 -1.08
CA GLY A 104 -17.99 -8.26 -2.13
C GLY A 104 -18.47 -6.85 -1.78
N ALA A 105 -18.88 -6.59 -0.54
CA ALA A 105 -19.35 -5.26 -0.12
C ALA A 105 -18.24 -4.19 -0.06
N ALA A 106 -16.98 -4.59 0.14
CA ALA A 106 -15.82 -3.71 -0.01
C ALA A 106 -15.41 -3.53 -1.48
N SER A 107 -15.63 -4.56 -2.31
CA SER A 107 -15.42 -4.55 -3.77
C SER A 107 -16.34 -3.59 -4.51
N ASP A 108 -17.54 -3.32 -3.98
CA ASP A 108 -18.59 -2.55 -4.68
C ASP A 108 -18.42 -1.03 -4.63
N ARG A 109 -17.39 -0.52 -3.93
CA ARG A 109 -17.17 0.93 -3.78
C ARG A 109 -16.35 1.55 -4.89
N LEU A 110 -15.52 0.75 -5.56
CA LEU A 110 -14.78 1.17 -6.75
C LEU A 110 -15.34 0.37 -7.93
N GLY A 111 -15.93 1.08 -8.90
CA GLY A 111 -16.39 0.48 -10.14
C GLY A 111 -15.24 -0.05 -11.00
N GLU A 112 -15.54 -0.41 -12.25
CA GLU A 112 -14.49 -0.73 -13.20
C GLU A 112 -13.57 0.49 -13.43
N PRO A 113 -12.26 0.28 -13.68
CA PRO A 113 -11.35 1.38 -13.96
C PRO A 113 -11.80 2.19 -15.19
N ASN A 114 -11.78 3.50 -15.07
CA ASN A 114 -12.12 4.42 -16.14
C ASN A 114 -11.07 4.35 -17.27
N ALA A 115 -11.55 4.43 -18.52
CA ALA A 115 -10.68 4.63 -19.68
C ALA A 115 -10.63 6.12 -20.01
N VAL A 116 -9.43 6.68 -20.13
CA VAL A 116 -9.22 8.10 -20.44
C VAL A 116 -8.56 8.30 -21.80
N GLU A 117 -8.69 9.51 -22.34
CA GLU A 117 -8.10 9.87 -23.62
C GLU A 117 -6.57 9.84 -23.58
N ALA A 118 -5.93 9.47 -24.71
CA ALA A 118 -4.47 9.38 -24.82
C ALA A 118 -3.73 10.66 -24.37
N GLY A 119 -4.31 11.83 -24.62
CA GLY A 119 -3.76 13.13 -24.22
C GLY A 119 -3.62 13.32 -22.70
N ARG A 120 -4.39 12.57 -21.88
CA ARG A 120 -4.26 12.62 -20.41
C ARG A 120 -2.91 12.14 -19.91
N GLY A 121 -2.17 11.34 -20.68
CA GLY A 121 -0.80 10.94 -20.32
C GLY A 121 0.14 12.13 -20.08
N TRP A 122 0.02 13.18 -20.91
CA TRP A 122 0.73 14.45 -20.68
C TRP A 122 0.09 15.25 -19.54
N GLY A 123 -1.24 15.28 -19.51
CA GLY A 123 -2.02 15.95 -18.46
C GLY A 123 -1.64 15.53 -17.04
N TRP A 124 -1.37 14.24 -16.81
CA TRP A 124 -0.88 13.73 -15.52
C TRP A 124 0.44 14.38 -15.08
N ILE A 125 1.37 14.60 -16.01
CA ILE A 125 2.64 15.28 -15.72
C ILE A 125 2.41 16.78 -15.43
N GLN A 126 1.49 17.41 -16.17
CA GLN A 126 1.14 18.82 -15.95
C GLN A 126 0.46 19.04 -14.58
N ASP A 127 -0.49 18.19 -14.23
CA ASP A 127 -1.20 18.22 -12.94
C ASP A 127 -0.21 17.95 -11.79
N ALA A 128 0.70 16.98 -11.98
CA ALA A 128 1.76 16.67 -11.03
C ALA A 128 2.73 17.84 -10.82
N TRP A 129 3.06 18.58 -11.87
CA TRP A 129 3.85 19.81 -11.76
C TRP A 129 3.15 20.87 -10.91
N GLY A 130 1.81 20.96 -11.01
CA GLY A 130 0.98 21.83 -10.18
C GLY A 130 1.08 21.51 -8.69
N LEU A 131 1.04 20.22 -8.32
CA LEU A 131 1.21 19.76 -6.94
C LEU A 131 2.66 19.90 -6.46
N PHE A 132 3.65 19.54 -7.28
CA PHE A 132 5.07 19.63 -6.91
C PHE A 132 5.48 21.06 -6.50
N LYS A 133 5.07 22.07 -7.28
CA LYS A 133 5.42 23.47 -7.02
C LYS A 133 4.92 24.02 -5.69
N GLN A 134 3.90 23.40 -5.08
CA GLN A 134 3.38 23.82 -3.78
C GLN A 134 4.28 23.39 -2.62
N ALA A 135 5.07 22.32 -2.77
CA ALA A 135 5.94 21.78 -1.72
C ALA A 135 7.23 21.11 -2.27
N PRO A 136 8.04 21.81 -3.09
CA PRO A 136 9.13 21.17 -3.85
C PRO A 136 10.19 20.53 -2.95
N TRP A 137 10.61 21.23 -1.88
CA TRP A 137 11.64 20.75 -0.97
C TRP A 137 11.19 19.56 -0.12
N ALA A 138 9.91 19.52 0.25
CA ALA A 138 9.37 18.38 0.98
C ALA A 138 9.33 17.13 0.08
N TRP A 139 8.94 17.27 -1.19
CA TRP A 139 8.96 16.20 -2.18
C TRP A 139 10.37 15.69 -2.49
N ILE A 140 11.32 16.60 -2.71
CA ILE A 140 12.74 16.25 -2.91
C ILE A 140 13.28 15.53 -1.67
N GLY A 141 13.05 16.08 -0.47
CA GLY A 141 13.49 15.50 0.79
C GLY A 141 12.90 14.11 1.03
N ALA A 142 11.61 13.91 0.75
CA ALA A 142 10.96 12.61 0.86
C ALA A 142 11.56 11.57 -0.08
N LEU A 143 11.80 11.91 -1.35
CA LEU A 143 12.42 10.94 -2.28
C LEU A 143 13.89 10.68 -1.96
N LEU A 144 14.66 11.70 -1.58
CA LEU A 144 16.05 11.50 -1.14
C LEU A 144 16.11 10.59 0.09
N LEU A 145 15.21 10.79 1.06
CA LEU A 145 15.11 9.92 2.24
C LEU A 145 14.71 8.50 1.85
N PHE A 146 13.73 8.34 0.95
CA PHE A 146 13.34 7.02 0.43
C PHE A 146 14.52 6.30 -0.22
N TYR A 147 15.24 6.94 -1.14
CA TYR A 147 16.39 6.32 -1.80
C TYR A 147 17.54 6.06 -0.84
N LEU A 148 17.79 6.94 0.14
CA LEU A 148 18.78 6.71 1.19
C LEU A 148 18.44 5.45 2.00
N ILE A 149 17.18 5.27 2.39
CA ILE A 149 16.72 4.06 3.09
C ILE A 149 16.93 2.83 2.21
N VAL A 150 16.54 2.88 0.94
CA VAL A 150 16.73 1.78 -0.02
C VAL A 150 18.20 1.40 -0.15
N ILE A 151 19.10 2.40 -0.27
CA ILE A 151 20.55 2.18 -0.36
C ILE A 151 21.06 1.50 0.92
N VAL A 152 20.76 2.07 2.09
CA VAL A 152 21.23 1.54 3.38
C VAL A 152 20.73 0.11 3.62
N VAL A 153 19.45 -0.17 3.34
CA VAL A 153 18.89 -1.52 3.47
C VAL A 153 19.54 -2.50 2.48
N SER A 154 19.83 -2.04 1.25
CA SER A 154 20.45 -2.86 0.21
C SER A 154 21.93 -3.19 0.46
N LEU A 155 22.59 -2.53 1.44
CA LEU A 155 23.95 -2.89 1.86
C LEU A 155 24.00 -4.28 2.52
N VAL A 156 22.87 -4.80 3.02
CA VAL A 156 22.78 -6.15 3.57
C VAL A 156 22.50 -7.14 2.42
N PRO A 157 23.47 -8.01 2.05
CA PRO A 157 23.27 -8.94 0.95
C PRO A 157 22.09 -9.87 1.20
N LEU A 158 21.36 -10.20 0.13
CA LEU A 158 20.16 -11.05 0.13
C LEU A 158 18.97 -10.48 0.92
N ILE A 159 19.12 -10.23 2.22
CA ILE A 159 18.07 -9.71 3.11
C ILE A 159 17.62 -8.32 2.67
N GLY A 160 18.56 -7.46 2.27
CA GLY A 160 18.27 -6.10 1.81
C GLY A 160 17.30 -6.07 0.65
N GLY A 161 17.53 -6.88 -0.39
CA GLY A 161 16.64 -6.95 -1.56
C GLY A 161 15.24 -7.48 -1.24
N LEU A 162 15.15 -8.47 -0.35
CA LEU A 162 13.84 -8.98 0.11
C LEU A 162 13.09 -7.92 0.93
N ALA A 163 13.80 -7.24 1.83
CA ALA A 163 13.24 -6.18 2.65
C ALA A 163 12.74 -5.01 1.80
N THR A 164 13.53 -4.51 0.84
CA THR A 164 13.10 -3.41 -0.02
C THR A 164 11.88 -3.77 -0.88
N THR A 165 11.75 -5.03 -1.30
CA THR A 165 10.57 -5.50 -2.05
C THR A 165 9.30 -5.46 -1.20
N VAL A 166 9.40 -5.80 0.09
CA VAL A 166 8.25 -5.77 1.02
C VAL A 166 7.94 -4.37 1.52
N LEU A 167 8.97 -3.55 1.77
CA LEU A 167 8.85 -2.18 2.26
C LEU A 167 8.45 -1.18 1.17
N GLY A 168 8.80 -1.46 -0.09
CA GLY A 168 8.47 -0.62 -1.25
C GLY A 168 6.99 -0.20 -1.31
N PRO A 169 6.03 -1.13 -1.30
CA PRO A 169 4.60 -0.80 -1.26
C PRO A 169 4.21 0.15 -0.12
N MET A 170 4.84 0.03 1.04
CA MET A 170 4.54 0.86 2.21
C MET A 170 5.03 2.30 2.00
N PHE A 171 6.22 2.47 1.43
CA PHE A 171 6.74 3.79 1.05
C PHE A 171 5.94 4.40 -0.10
N THR A 172 5.62 3.63 -1.14
CA THR A 172 4.76 4.08 -2.24
C THR A 172 3.41 4.53 -1.71
N ALA A 173 2.77 3.76 -0.82
CA ALA A 173 1.53 4.15 -0.17
C ALA A 173 1.65 5.47 0.61
N GLY A 174 2.76 5.67 1.33
CA GLY A 174 3.04 6.95 2.02
C GLY A 174 3.08 8.14 1.06
N LEU A 175 3.78 8.00 -0.07
CA LEU A 175 3.85 9.03 -1.11
C LEU A 175 2.48 9.29 -1.75
N MET A 176 1.66 8.25 -1.97
CA MET A 176 0.30 8.39 -2.52
C MET A 176 -0.67 9.06 -1.54
N LEU A 177 -0.61 8.70 -0.25
CA LEU A 177 -1.35 9.35 0.82
C LEU A 177 -0.98 10.83 0.94
N GLY A 178 0.31 11.14 0.84
CA GLY A 178 0.78 12.50 0.87
C GLY A 178 0.35 13.33 -0.34
N ALA A 179 0.44 12.76 -1.54
CA ALA A 179 -0.07 13.42 -2.75
C ALA A 179 -1.57 13.71 -2.64
N GLN A 180 -2.36 12.79 -2.08
CA GLN A 180 -3.79 12.99 -1.83
C GLN A 180 -4.06 14.10 -0.81
N ALA A 181 -3.35 14.12 0.31
CA ALA A 181 -3.49 15.16 1.33
C ALA A 181 -3.16 16.53 0.73
N GLN A 182 -2.09 16.62 -0.06
CA GLN A 182 -1.70 17.84 -0.74
C GLN A 182 -2.75 18.31 -1.76
N ASP A 183 -3.29 17.39 -2.56
CA ASP A 183 -4.37 17.66 -3.52
C ASP A 183 -5.66 18.16 -2.84
N ARG A 184 -5.87 17.82 -1.57
CA ARG A 184 -6.96 18.33 -0.72
C ARG A 184 -6.64 19.65 0.01
N GLY A 185 -5.44 20.21 -0.18
CA GLY A 185 -5.00 21.45 0.46
C GLY A 185 -4.41 21.28 1.87
N GLU A 186 -4.17 20.04 2.32
CA GLU A 186 -3.60 19.74 3.65
C GLU A 186 -2.05 19.85 3.66
N GLY A 187 -1.43 20.01 2.48
CA GLY A 187 0.01 20.12 2.30
C GLY A 187 0.75 18.78 2.22
N PHE A 188 2.06 18.84 1.93
CA PHE A 188 2.95 17.68 1.87
C PHE A 188 4.18 17.90 2.76
N GLY A 189 4.49 16.92 3.61
CA GLY A 189 5.66 16.94 4.49
C GLY A 189 6.46 15.65 4.37
N VAL A 190 7.78 15.72 4.60
CA VAL A 190 8.70 14.57 4.45
C VAL A 190 8.24 13.35 5.29
N GLY A 191 7.64 13.59 6.47
CA GLY A 191 7.12 12.54 7.33
C GLY A 191 6.01 11.69 6.71
N GLN A 192 5.30 12.20 5.69
CA GLN A 192 4.26 11.44 4.98
C GLN A 192 4.83 10.24 4.22
N LEU A 193 6.14 10.22 3.93
CA LEU A 193 6.82 9.02 3.40
C LEU A 193 6.53 7.77 4.24
N PHE A 194 6.39 7.93 5.56
CA PHE A 194 6.12 6.84 6.49
C PHE A 194 4.62 6.60 6.75
N ALA A 195 3.71 7.37 6.14
CA ALA A 195 2.28 7.23 6.40
C ALA A 195 1.75 5.83 6.05
N GLY A 196 2.31 5.16 5.03
CA GLY A 196 1.95 3.78 4.68
C GLY A 196 2.37 2.72 5.71
N PHE A 197 3.21 3.07 6.69
CA PHE A 197 3.52 2.20 7.84
C PHE A 197 2.46 2.28 8.94
N SER A 198 1.70 3.37 8.97
CA SER A 198 0.61 3.56 9.92
C SER A 198 -0.74 3.19 9.31
N VAL A 199 -0.91 3.43 8.01
CA VAL A 199 -2.16 3.16 7.27
C VAL A 199 -2.08 1.79 6.61
N ARG A 200 -2.77 0.81 7.18
CA ARG A 200 -2.87 -0.58 6.67
C ARG A 200 -1.50 -1.26 6.42
N PRO A 201 -0.59 -1.29 7.40
CA PRO A 201 0.74 -1.88 7.23
C PRO A 201 0.70 -3.38 6.88
N GLY A 202 -0.22 -4.14 7.49
CA GLY A 202 -0.39 -5.56 7.19
C GLY A 202 -0.74 -5.84 5.73
N PRO A 203 -1.85 -5.27 5.20
CA PRO A 203 -2.20 -5.37 3.79
C PRO A 203 -1.10 -4.88 2.83
N LEU A 204 -0.42 -3.77 3.13
CA LEU A 204 0.65 -3.23 2.27
C LEU A 204 1.90 -4.12 2.28
N ALA A 205 2.29 -4.67 3.43
CA ALA A 205 3.36 -5.67 3.49
C ALA A 205 2.97 -6.93 2.69
N LEU A 206 1.69 -7.35 2.76
CA LEU A 206 1.19 -8.47 1.97
C LEU A 206 1.23 -8.19 0.46
N VAL A 207 0.98 -6.96 0.00
CA VAL A 207 1.21 -6.57 -1.42
C VAL A 207 2.65 -6.89 -1.81
N GLY A 208 3.62 -6.47 -1.02
CA GLY A 208 5.04 -6.71 -1.28
C GLY A 208 5.43 -8.19 -1.25
N VAL A 209 4.89 -8.97 -0.30
CA VAL A 209 5.11 -10.42 -0.22
C VAL A 209 4.53 -11.15 -1.42
N VAL A 210 3.33 -10.80 -1.86
CA VAL A 210 2.70 -11.40 -3.04
C VAL A 210 3.49 -11.06 -4.29
N TYR A 211 3.86 -9.79 -4.46
CA TYR A 211 4.70 -9.35 -5.57
C TYR A 211 6.03 -10.10 -5.60
N LEU A 212 6.71 -10.23 -4.45
CA LEU A 212 7.94 -10.99 -4.31
C LEU A 212 7.76 -12.45 -4.72
N GLY A 213 6.71 -13.13 -4.24
CA GLY A 213 6.42 -14.51 -4.59
C GLY A 213 6.20 -14.70 -6.10
N LEU A 214 5.44 -13.81 -6.73
CA LEU A 214 5.22 -13.82 -8.18
C LEU A 214 6.51 -13.52 -8.97
N ALA A 215 7.29 -12.53 -8.53
CA ALA A 215 8.56 -12.17 -9.15
C ALA A 215 9.58 -13.32 -9.06
N LEU A 216 9.67 -14.00 -7.92
CA LEU A 216 10.53 -15.17 -7.74
C LEU A 216 10.08 -16.34 -8.61
N LEU A 217 8.77 -16.59 -8.73
CA LEU A 217 8.24 -17.63 -9.62
C LEU A 217 8.58 -17.34 -11.09
N ILE A 218 8.37 -16.10 -11.53
CA ILE A 218 8.72 -15.67 -12.89
C ILE A 218 10.24 -15.78 -13.11
N GLY A 219 11.05 -15.33 -12.15
CA GLY A 219 12.51 -15.44 -12.19
C GLY A 219 12.99 -16.89 -12.26
N LEU A 220 12.34 -17.81 -11.53
CA LEU A 220 12.63 -19.24 -11.60
C LEU A 220 12.32 -19.82 -12.98
N VAL A 221 11.16 -19.49 -13.55
CA VAL A 221 10.77 -19.92 -14.90
C VAL A 221 11.76 -19.41 -15.94
N ILE A 222 12.09 -18.11 -15.90
CA ILE A 222 13.07 -17.50 -16.80
C ILE A 222 14.45 -18.14 -16.63
N GLY A 223 14.91 -18.32 -15.39
CA GLY A 223 16.20 -18.94 -15.07
C GLY A 223 16.30 -20.37 -15.58
N LEU A 224 15.25 -21.18 -15.39
CA LEU A 224 15.19 -22.54 -15.93
C LEU A 224 15.20 -22.54 -17.47
N LEU A 225 14.45 -21.62 -18.10
CA LEU A 225 14.48 -21.46 -19.56
C LEU A 225 15.88 -21.10 -20.07
N PHE A 226 16.59 -20.20 -19.38
CA PHE A 226 17.99 -19.89 -19.71
C PHE A 226 18.89 -21.12 -19.56
N ILE A 227 18.79 -21.87 -18.46
CA ILE A 227 19.58 -23.09 -18.26
C ILE A 227 19.31 -24.11 -19.36
N VAL A 228 18.05 -24.33 -19.76
CA VAL A 228 17.70 -25.31 -20.79
C VAL A 228 18.14 -24.84 -22.18
N MET A 229 17.88 -23.59 -22.54
CA MET A 229 18.13 -23.07 -23.89
C MET A 229 19.62 -22.77 -24.15
N VAL A 230 20.29 -22.15 -23.18
CA VAL A 230 21.72 -21.84 -23.28
C VAL A 230 22.57 -23.05 -22.90
N GLY A 231 22.13 -23.85 -21.91
CA GLY A 231 22.85 -25.06 -21.51
C GLY A 231 22.73 -26.22 -22.48
N GLY A 232 21.56 -26.40 -23.10
CA GLY A 232 21.35 -27.43 -24.12
C GLY A 232 22.06 -27.14 -25.45
N SER A 233 22.44 -25.89 -25.71
CA SER A 233 23.17 -25.50 -26.93
C SER A 233 24.69 -25.68 -26.84
N GLY A 234 25.22 -26.17 -25.70
CA GLY A 234 26.66 -26.22 -25.45
C GLY A 234 27.31 -24.85 -25.29
N MET A 235 26.51 -23.77 -25.31
CA MET A 235 26.95 -22.38 -25.16
C MET A 235 26.99 -21.91 -23.70
N MET A 236 26.51 -22.71 -22.74
CA MET A 236 26.92 -22.58 -21.34
C MET A 236 28.38 -22.96 -21.24
N VAL A 237 29.24 -22.01 -21.58
CA VAL A 237 30.68 -21.97 -21.37
C VAL A 237 31.19 -23.14 -20.53
N PRO A 238 31.47 -24.33 -21.12
CA PRO A 238 32.01 -25.43 -20.34
C PRO A 238 33.53 -25.26 -20.13
N GLU A 239 34.21 -24.39 -20.89
CA GLU A 239 35.67 -24.30 -20.93
C GLU A 239 36.21 -22.89 -21.23
N MET A 240 35.64 -21.83 -20.64
CA MET A 240 36.45 -20.62 -20.50
C MET A 240 37.46 -20.88 -19.38
N ALA A 241 38.71 -21.16 -19.75
CA ALA A 241 39.82 -21.11 -18.82
C ALA A 241 39.70 -19.83 -17.96
N PRO A 242 40.09 -19.85 -16.67
CA PRO A 242 40.05 -18.65 -15.85
C PRO A 242 40.74 -17.48 -16.57
N GLY A 243 39.98 -16.45 -16.95
CA GLY A 243 40.50 -15.28 -17.68
C GLY A 243 40.14 -15.15 -19.16
N THR A 244 39.48 -16.14 -19.79
CA THR A 244 38.91 -15.92 -21.14
C THR A 244 37.56 -15.21 -21.01
N THR A 245 37.48 -13.99 -21.53
CA THR A 245 36.22 -13.24 -21.67
C THR A 245 35.64 -13.46 -23.06
N MET A 246 34.31 -13.53 -23.14
CA MET A 246 33.59 -13.52 -24.42
C MET A 246 33.95 -12.25 -25.19
N THR A 247 34.28 -12.37 -26.48
CA THR A 247 34.50 -11.17 -27.30
C THR A 247 33.17 -10.43 -27.51
N PRO A 248 33.17 -9.11 -27.78
CA PRO A 248 31.95 -8.38 -28.09
C PRO A 248 31.12 -9.02 -29.21
N GLU A 249 31.78 -9.50 -30.27
CA GLU A 249 31.11 -10.13 -31.41
C GLU A 249 30.45 -11.47 -31.02
N GLN A 250 31.10 -12.24 -30.15
CA GLN A 250 30.53 -13.49 -29.63
C GLN A 250 29.31 -13.21 -28.75
N PHE A 251 29.38 -12.19 -27.90
CA PHE A 251 28.26 -11.77 -27.07
C PHE A 251 27.08 -11.30 -27.92
N GLU A 252 27.34 -10.47 -28.94
CA GLU A 252 26.31 -10.01 -29.88
C GLU A 252 25.63 -11.17 -30.61
N ALA A 253 26.41 -12.13 -31.11
CA ALA A 253 25.87 -13.33 -31.77
C ALA A 253 25.01 -14.18 -30.81
N MET A 254 25.42 -14.31 -29.55
CA MET A 254 24.63 -15.02 -28.54
C MET A 254 23.35 -14.26 -28.19
N ALA A 255 23.43 -12.94 -28.00
CA ALA A 255 22.32 -12.08 -27.61
C ALA A 255 21.26 -11.95 -28.71
N ALA A 256 21.67 -11.96 -29.98
CA ALA A 256 20.76 -11.94 -31.13
C ALA A 256 20.09 -13.29 -31.42
N GLY A 257 20.64 -14.39 -30.88
CA GLY A 257 20.11 -15.72 -31.15
C GLY A 257 18.89 -16.09 -30.28
N PRO A 258 18.07 -17.05 -30.77
CA PRO A 258 16.81 -17.43 -30.12
C PRO A 258 16.98 -17.96 -28.70
N GLN A 259 18.12 -18.60 -28.40
CA GLN A 259 18.43 -19.12 -27.07
C GLN A 259 18.49 -18.03 -25.98
N PHE A 260 18.83 -16.80 -26.35
CA PHE A 260 18.85 -15.66 -25.44
C PHE A 260 17.59 -14.81 -25.57
N MET A 261 17.15 -14.55 -26.81
CA MET A 261 16.02 -13.68 -27.09
C MET A 261 14.69 -14.26 -26.58
N LEU A 262 14.46 -15.57 -26.70
CA LEU A 262 13.19 -16.18 -26.27
C LEU A 262 12.95 -16.08 -24.75
N PRO A 263 13.92 -16.43 -23.86
CA PRO A 263 13.77 -16.16 -22.42
C PRO A 263 13.53 -14.69 -22.09
N VAL A 264 14.17 -13.75 -22.80
CA VAL A 264 13.94 -12.30 -22.62
C VAL A 264 12.53 -11.90 -23.03
N LEU A 265 12.02 -12.39 -24.17
CA LEU A 265 10.65 -12.13 -24.60
C LEU A 265 9.61 -12.69 -23.61
N ILE A 266 9.86 -13.89 -23.06
CA ILE A 266 9.03 -14.47 -22.01
C ILE A 266 9.11 -13.64 -20.72
N ALA A 267 10.30 -13.15 -20.37
CA ALA A 267 10.49 -12.27 -19.23
C ALA A 267 9.69 -10.97 -19.38
N LEU A 268 9.66 -10.38 -20.57
CA LEU A 268 8.82 -9.22 -20.87
C LEU A 268 7.33 -9.56 -20.83
N LEU A 269 6.94 -10.69 -21.43
CA LEU A 269 5.55 -11.15 -21.48
C LEU A 269 4.95 -11.38 -20.09
N LEU A 270 5.74 -11.87 -19.13
CA LEU A 270 5.29 -12.10 -17.75
C LEU A 270 5.55 -10.89 -16.83
N GLY A 271 6.68 -10.21 -17.04
CA GLY A 271 7.10 -9.07 -16.23
C GLY A 271 6.24 -7.83 -16.44
N ILE A 272 5.83 -7.53 -17.67
CA ILE A 272 4.95 -6.37 -17.96
C ILE A 272 3.60 -6.50 -17.25
N PRO A 273 2.85 -7.62 -17.36
CA PRO A 273 1.61 -7.81 -16.61
C PRO A 273 1.81 -7.74 -15.08
N LEU A 274 2.90 -8.28 -14.54
CA LEU A 274 3.19 -8.18 -13.11
C LEU A 274 3.45 -6.73 -12.70
N ALA A 275 4.20 -5.98 -13.50
CA ALA A 275 4.44 -4.55 -13.27
C ALA A 275 3.13 -3.75 -13.32
N MET A 276 2.26 -4.01 -14.31
CA MET A 276 0.92 -3.42 -14.40
C MET A 276 0.06 -3.75 -13.18
N ALA A 277 0.11 -4.99 -12.69
CA ALA A 277 -0.64 -5.43 -11.51
C ALA A 277 -0.13 -4.76 -10.23
N MET A 278 1.18 -4.48 -10.13
CA MET A 278 1.77 -3.81 -8.97
C MET A 278 1.62 -2.29 -8.99
N PHE A 279 1.54 -1.68 -10.18
CA PHE A 279 1.68 -0.22 -10.39
C PHE A 279 0.79 0.64 -9.48
N PHE A 280 -0.49 0.30 -9.35
CA PHE A 280 -1.46 1.00 -8.49
C PHE A 280 -1.89 0.21 -7.27
N ALA A 281 -1.45 -1.05 -7.11
CA ALA A 281 -1.89 -1.89 -5.99
C ALA A 281 -1.65 -1.24 -4.60
N PRO A 282 -0.48 -0.63 -4.31
CA PRO A 282 -0.27 0.07 -3.05
C PRO A 282 -1.23 1.24 -2.84
N ALA A 283 -1.50 2.02 -3.90
CA ALA A 283 -2.40 3.15 -3.87
C ALA A 283 -3.85 2.71 -3.60
N LEU A 284 -4.33 1.68 -4.30
CA LEU A 284 -5.67 1.10 -4.12
C LEU A 284 -5.89 0.58 -2.70
N VAL A 285 -4.88 -0.09 -2.13
CA VAL A 285 -4.94 -0.58 -0.74
C VAL A 285 -4.93 0.58 0.26
N ALA A 286 -4.05 1.55 0.08
CA ALA A 286 -3.84 2.64 1.03
C ALA A 286 -4.97 3.69 1.00
N LEU A 287 -5.36 4.12 -0.19
CA LEU A 287 -6.32 5.21 -0.38
C LEU A 287 -7.77 4.73 -0.30
N ASP A 288 -8.09 3.58 -0.92
CA ASP A 288 -9.48 3.14 -1.09
C ASP A 288 -9.79 1.80 -0.38
N ALA A 289 -8.86 1.28 0.43
CA ALA A 289 -9.07 0.09 1.27
C ALA A 289 -9.36 -1.21 0.49
N VAL A 290 -8.95 -1.29 -0.77
CA VAL A 290 -9.20 -2.45 -1.61
C VAL A 290 -8.44 -3.68 -1.07
N PRO A 291 -9.07 -4.87 -1.01
CA PRO A 291 -8.37 -6.11 -0.67
C PRO A 291 -7.19 -6.39 -1.61
N VAL A 292 -6.08 -6.93 -1.08
CA VAL A 292 -4.81 -7.05 -1.80
C VAL A 292 -4.92 -7.71 -3.18
N MET A 293 -5.57 -8.89 -3.28
CA MET A 293 -5.70 -9.58 -4.57
C MET A 293 -6.54 -8.81 -5.57
N GLN A 294 -7.57 -8.11 -5.08
CA GLN A 294 -8.41 -7.27 -5.91
C GLN A 294 -7.67 -6.01 -6.37
N ALA A 295 -6.79 -5.45 -5.54
CA ALA A 295 -5.94 -4.31 -5.90
C ALA A 295 -5.00 -4.67 -7.07
N PHE A 296 -4.40 -5.86 -7.07
CA PHE A 296 -3.61 -6.35 -8.21
C PHE A 296 -4.45 -6.47 -9.49
N LYS A 297 -5.66 -7.03 -9.39
CA LYS A 297 -6.58 -7.16 -10.54
C LYS A 297 -7.01 -5.80 -11.08
N LEU A 298 -7.42 -4.88 -10.21
CA LEU A 298 -7.87 -3.53 -10.59
C LEU A 298 -6.72 -2.71 -11.18
N SER A 299 -5.52 -2.79 -10.60
CA SER A 299 -4.32 -2.15 -11.16
C SER A 299 -4.02 -2.66 -12.56
N PHE A 300 -3.99 -3.98 -12.75
CA PHE A 300 -3.76 -4.59 -14.07
C PHE A 300 -4.81 -4.13 -15.09
N MET A 301 -6.09 -4.17 -14.72
CA MET A 301 -7.20 -3.72 -15.57
C MET A 301 -7.16 -2.22 -15.87
N GLY A 302 -6.77 -1.39 -14.89
CA GLY A 302 -6.61 0.05 -15.04
C GLY A 302 -5.50 0.39 -16.02
N CYS A 303 -4.33 -0.26 -15.90
CA CYS A 303 -3.26 -0.11 -16.87
C CYS A 303 -3.65 -0.63 -18.27
N LEU A 304 -4.32 -1.78 -18.34
CA LEU A 304 -4.70 -2.40 -19.62
C LEU A 304 -5.71 -1.56 -20.41
N ARG A 305 -6.70 -0.96 -19.72
CA ARG A 305 -7.67 -0.04 -20.35
C ARG A 305 -7.04 1.28 -20.79
N ASN A 306 -5.89 1.66 -20.23
CA ASN A 306 -5.25 2.96 -20.45
C ASN A 306 -3.86 2.87 -21.11
N ILE A 307 -3.63 1.86 -21.96
CA ILE A 307 -2.34 1.68 -22.65
C ILE A 307 -1.91 2.94 -23.42
N LEU A 308 -2.83 3.58 -24.15
CA LEU A 308 -2.50 4.77 -24.95
C LEU A 308 -2.07 5.97 -24.08
N PRO A 309 -2.83 6.38 -23.04
CA PRO A 309 -2.35 7.36 -22.06
C PRO A 309 -0.99 7.01 -21.44
N PHE A 310 -0.79 5.75 -21.05
CA PHE A 310 0.49 5.29 -20.50
C PHE A 310 1.65 5.37 -21.50
N LEU A 311 1.38 5.11 -22.79
CA LEU A 311 2.38 5.23 -23.85
C LEU A 311 2.80 6.70 -24.04
N VAL A 312 1.84 7.62 -24.06
CA VAL A 312 2.09 9.06 -24.14
C VAL A 312 2.88 9.53 -22.91
N PHE A 313 2.44 9.16 -21.71
CA PHE A 313 3.14 9.43 -20.46
C PHE A 313 4.58 8.91 -20.51
N GLY A 314 4.78 7.64 -20.90
CA GLY A 314 6.09 7.00 -20.96
C GLY A 314 7.04 7.65 -21.95
N LEU A 315 6.56 8.02 -23.15
CA LEU A 315 7.37 8.71 -24.15
C LEU A 315 7.81 10.09 -23.68
N ILE A 316 6.91 10.86 -23.06
CA ILE A 316 7.24 12.18 -22.55
C ILE A 316 8.17 12.07 -21.33
N ALA A 317 7.87 11.16 -20.40
CA ALA A 317 8.73 10.91 -19.25
C ALA A 317 10.14 10.48 -19.68
N PHE A 318 10.27 9.66 -20.73
CA PHE A 318 11.55 9.27 -21.31
C PHE A 318 12.34 10.47 -21.83
N VAL A 319 11.72 11.34 -22.62
CA VAL A 319 12.36 12.58 -23.11
C VAL A 319 12.77 13.48 -21.95
N LEU A 320 11.89 13.67 -20.95
CA LEU A 320 12.19 14.48 -19.77
C LEU A 320 13.33 13.89 -18.93
N LEU A 321 13.38 12.56 -18.76
CA LEU A 321 14.46 11.88 -18.05
C LEU A 321 15.80 12.08 -18.77
N PHE A 322 15.80 11.98 -20.10
CA PHE A 322 16.98 12.24 -20.91
C PHE A 322 17.45 13.70 -20.77
N VAL A 323 16.55 14.67 -20.92
CA VAL A 323 16.88 16.10 -20.76
C VAL A 323 17.33 16.40 -19.33
N GLY A 324 16.65 15.86 -18.32
CA GLY A 324 16.99 16.03 -16.90
C GLY A 324 18.32 15.38 -16.50
N ALA A 325 18.82 14.43 -17.30
CA ALA A 325 20.13 13.82 -17.11
C ALA A 325 21.29 14.71 -17.56
N ILE A 326 21.07 15.62 -18.54
CA ILE A 326 22.09 16.52 -19.11
C ILE A 326 22.87 17.29 -18.04
N PRO A 327 22.24 17.96 -17.04
CA PRO A 327 22.97 18.64 -15.97
C PRO A 327 23.49 17.67 -14.90
N PHE A 328 24.22 16.62 -15.32
CA PHE A 328 24.77 15.58 -14.43
C PHE A 328 23.73 14.97 -13.49
N LEU A 329 22.58 14.56 -14.05
CA LEU A 329 21.44 13.97 -13.33
C LEU A 329 20.72 14.90 -12.33
N LEU A 330 21.13 16.16 -12.16
CA LEU A 330 20.50 17.08 -11.22
C LEU A 330 19.02 17.35 -11.56
N GLY A 331 18.63 17.26 -12.83
CA GLY A 331 17.24 17.39 -13.24
C GLY A 331 16.34 16.28 -12.67
N TRP A 332 16.89 15.13 -12.32
CA TRP A 332 16.14 14.02 -11.71
C TRP A 332 15.69 14.34 -10.29
N LEU A 333 16.37 15.24 -9.57
CA LEU A 333 15.91 15.71 -8.25
C LEU A 333 14.51 16.33 -8.33
N VAL A 334 14.20 17.01 -9.45
CA VAL A 334 12.89 17.62 -9.70
C VAL A 334 11.97 16.65 -10.41
N LEU A 335 12.48 15.93 -11.41
CA LEU A 335 11.64 15.10 -12.26
C LEU A 335 11.11 13.85 -11.55
N LEU A 336 11.90 13.18 -10.71
CA LEU A 336 11.44 11.96 -10.02
C LEU A 336 10.26 12.22 -9.08
N PRO A 337 10.25 13.31 -8.27
CA PRO A 337 9.05 13.66 -7.52
C PRO A 337 7.85 13.98 -8.42
N VAL A 338 8.05 14.71 -9.52
CA VAL A 338 6.97 15.00 -10.47
C VAL A 338 6.39 13.72 -11.06
N LEU A 339 7.22 12.77 -11.49
CA LEU A 339 6.75 11.49 -12.01
C LEU A 339 6.05 10.65 -10.93
N THR A 340 6.52 10.71 -9.68
CA THR A 340 5.86 10.05 -8.55
C THR A 340 4.46 10.62 -8.32
N ILE A 341 4.32 11.95 -8.31
CA ILE A 341 3.01 12.61 -8.19
C ILE A 341 2.14 12.30 -9.42
N ALA A 342 2.73 12.18 -10.60
CA ALA A 342 1.99 11.84 -11.82
C ALA A 342 1.33 10.44 -11.72
N VAL A 343 1.91 9.52 -10.97
CA VAL A 343 1.26 8.24 -10.63
C VAL A 343 -0.02 8.50 -9.80
N TYR A 344 0.01 9.42 -8.84
CA TYR A 344 -1.20 9.79 -8.09
C TYR A 344 -2.25 10.48 -8.97
N THR A 345 -1.86 11.37 -9.88
CA THR A 345 -2.84 12.02 -10.78
C THR A 345 -3.44 11.02 -11.77
N ALA A 346 -2.64 10.07 -12.27
CA ALA A 346 -3.13 8.97 -13.09
C ALA A 346 -4.08 8.06 -12.31
N TYR A 347 -3.73 7.74 -11.07
CA TYR A 347 -4.58 6.98 -10.16
C TYR A 347 -5.95 7.66 -9.97
N ARG A 348 -5.96 8.97 -9.70
CA ARG A 348 -7.18 9.74 -9.50
C ARG A 348 -8.10 9.66 -10.72
N ASP A 349 -7.57 9.85 -11.91
CA ASP A 349 -8.38 9.81 -13.15
C ASP A 349 -8.90 8.40 -13.48
N ILE A 350 -8.13 7.35 -13.17
CA ILE A 350 -8.48 5.97 -13.54
C ILE A 350 -9.46 5.34 -12.54
N PHE A 351 -9.41 5.73 -11.27
CA PHE A 351 -10.16 5.06 -10.19
C PHE A 351 -11.13 5.97 -9.43
N ARG A 352 -11.22 7.26 -9.76
CA ARG A 352 -12.20 8.19 -9.16
C ARG A 352 -12.96 8.94 -10.25
#